data_AF-A0A167STS1-F1
#
_entry.id   AF-A0A167STS1-F1
#
_cell.length_a   1.000
_cell.length_b   1.000
_cell.length_c   1.000
_cell.angle_alpha   90.00
_cell.angle_beta   90.00
_cell.angle_gamma   90.00
#
_symmetry.space_group_name_H-M   'P 1'
#
loop_
_entity.id
_entity.type
_entity.pdbx_description
1 polymer ?
#
loop_
_entity_poly.entity_id
_entity_poly.type
_entity_poly.pdbx_seq_one_letter_code
_entity_poly.pdbx_strand_id
1 'polypeptide(L)'
;MRDMAFILRNVDEQSMVIIDELGRGTSTRDGLAIAIAMAEALIQSKAFVWFATHFLDLARVLANRPGVLNLHLASNCSVGEDGVPHVTMLYKTERGPESDEQNYGINLAKAMGLPQTMIRKAEEFVRASRLRKEANRRNSGAEKLQRRRQLILSLHEALKQARIDGAEDALPGYLKQLQHEFVTQMAAIEEGDG
;
A
#
# COMPACT_ATOMS: atom_id res chain seq x y z
N MET A 1 -6.84 -20.64 -5.37
CA MET A 1 -7.89 -20.16 -4.42
C MET A 1 -8.56 -21.30 -3.65
N ARG A 2 -8.87 -22.45 -4.27
CA ARG A 2 -9.47 -23.60 -3.56
C ARG A 2 -8.65 -24.04 -2.35
N ASP A 3 -7.33 -24.11 -2.49
CA ASP A 3 -6.44 -24.57 -1.42
C ASP A 3 -6.39 -23.57 -0.25
N MET A 4 -6.37 -22.28 -0.54
CA MET A 4 -6.51 -21.25 0.50
C MET A 4 -7.84 -21.33 1.23
N ALA A 5 -8.94 -21.59 0.51
CA ALA A 5 -10.24 -21.78 1.15
C ALA A 5 -10.25 -23.04 2.05
N PHE A 6 -9.51 -24.08 1.69
CA PHE A 6 -9.31 -25.25 2.54
C PHE A 6 -8.48 -24.91 3.79
N ILE A 7 -7.33 -24.24 3.63
CA ILE A 7 -6.48 -23.81 4.75
C ILE A 7 -7.27 -22.95 5.73
N LEU A 8 -7.93 -21.90 5.25
CA LEU A 8 -8.68 -20.97 6.11
C LEU A 8 -9.86 -21.62 6.85
N ARG A 9 -10.42 -22.70 6.33
CA ARG A 9 -11.51 -23.45 7.01
C ARG A 9 -11.02 -24.41 8.08
N ASN A 10 -9.74 -24.82 8.04
CA ASN A 10 -9.20 -25.87 8.90
C ASN A 10 -8.06 -25.38 9.80
N VAL A 11 -7.57 -24.16 9.60
CA VAL A 11 -6.46 -23.61 10.38
C VAL A 11 -6.89 -23.35 11.82
N ASP A 12 -6.04 -23.78 12.76
CA ASP A 12 -6.16 -23.53 14.19
C ASP A 12 -4.82 -23.04 14.76
N GLU A 13 -4.77 -22.78 16.06
CA GLU A 13 -3.56 -22.28 16.74
C GLU A 13 -2.40 -23.29 16.78
N GLN A 14 -2.66 -24.58 16.54
CA GLN A 14 -1.64 -25.63 16.50
C GLN A 14 -1.10 -25.86 15.08
N SER A 15 -1.67 -25.17 14.09
CA SER A 15 -1.32 -25.32 12.69
C SER A 15 -0.03 -24.56 12.34
N MET A 16 0.72 -25.12 11.38
CA MET A 16 1.77 -24.41 10.65
C MET A 16 1.34 -24.23 9.20
N VAL A 17 1.30 -22.97 8.74
CA VAL A 17 0.87 -22.61 7.39
C VAL A 17 2.03 -22.00 6.62
N ILE A 18 2.25 -22.48 5.39
CA ILE A 18 3.25 -21.93 4.48
C ILE A 18 2.53 -21.50 3.20
N ILE A 19 2.66 -20.24 2.86
CA ILE A 19 2.07 -19.63 1.67
C ILE A 19 3.19 -19.07 0.82
N ASP A 20 3.16 -19.44 -0.46
CA ASP A 20 4.09 -18.96 -1.46
C ASP A 20 3.30 -18.27 -2.58
N GLU A 21 3.56 -16.98 -2.78
CA GLU A 21 3.11 -16.20 -3.94
C GLU A 21 1.59 -16.22 -4.20
N LEU A 22 0.81 -16.00 -3.14
CA LEU A 22 -0.65 -15.86 -3.25
C LEU A 22 -1.03 -14.64 -4.10
N GLY A 23 -1.91 -14.84 -5.10
CA GLY A 23 -2.52 -13.75 -5.87
C GLY A 23 -1.86 -13.45 -7.23
N ARG A 24 -0.87 -14.23 -7.66
CA ARG A 24 -0.20 -14.06 -8.97
C ARG A 24 -1.07 -14.26 -10.21
N GLY A 25 -2.17 -14.99 -10.11
CA GLY A 25 -3.03 -15.36 -11.25
C GLY A 25 -4.16 -14.38 -11.59
N THR A 26 -4.16 -13.17 -11.00
CA THR A 26 -5.23 -12.18 -11.18
C THR A 26 -4.65 -10.78 -11.36
N SER A 27 -5.51 -9.76 -11.48
CA SER A 27 -5.09 -8.36 -11.51
C SER A 27 -4.23 -8.04 -10.28
N THR A 28 -3.19 -7.22 -10.45
CA THR A 28 -2.26 -6.91 -9.35
C THR A 28 -2.96 -6.29 -8.14
N ARG A 29 -3.98 -5.44 -8.40
CA ARG A 29 -4.75 -4.78 -7.35
C ARG A 29 -5.65 -5.77 -6.61
N ASP A 30 -6.37 -6.62 -7.33
CA ASP A 30 -7.27 -7.60 -6.71
C ASP A 30 -6.46 -8.68 -6.00
N GLY A 31 -5.31 -9.08 -6.58
CA GLY A 31 -4.37 -10.01 -5.98
C GLY A 31 -3.83 -9.50 -4.64
N LEU A 32 -3.41 -8.23 -4.59
CA LEU A 32 -2.99 -7.58 -3.34
C LEU A 32 -4.13 -7.51 -2.33
N ALA A 33 -5.32 -7.05 -2.73
CA ALA A 33 -6.47 -6.91 -1.83
C ALA A 33 -6.87 -8.25 -1.20
N ILE A 34 -6.94 -9.31 -2.00
CA ILE A 34 -7.24 -10.66 -1.54
C ILE A 34 -6.12 -11.19 -0.63
N ALA A 35 -4.86 -10.96 -0.98
CA ALA A 35 -3.72 -11.38 -0.17
C ALA A 35 -3.73 -10.72 1.22
N ILE A 36 -4.03 -9.42 1.30
CA ILE A 36 -4.20 -8.69 2.56
C ILE A 36 -5.31 -9.33 3.40
N ALA A 37 -6.51 -9.49 2.82
CA ALA A 37 -7.65 -10.06 3.54
C ALA A 37 -7.38 -11.48 4.06
N MET A 38 -6.74 -12.33 3.25
CA MET A 38 -6.38 -13.69 3.68
C MET A 38 -5.27 -13.70 4.73
N ALA A 39 -4.26 -12.83 4.61
CA ALA A 39 -3.21 -12.70 5.61
C ALA A 39 -3.77 -12.24 6.96
N GLU A 40 -4.72 -11.31 6.98
CA GLU A 40 -5.39 -10.89 8.21
C GLU A 40 -6.17 -12.03 8.87
N ALA A 41 -6.88 -12.85 8.09
CA ALA A 41 -7.58 -14.03 8.63
C ALA A 41 -6.61 -15.04 9.24
N LEU A 42 -5.44 -15.26 8.64
CA LEU A 42 -4.40 -16.14 9.16
C LEU A 42 -3.75 -15.61 10.43
N ILE A 43 -3.58 -14.28 10.55
CA ILE A 43 -3.09 -13.67 11.79
C ILE A 43 -4.11 -13.92 12.92
N GLN A 44 -5.40 -13.83 12.64
CA GLN A 44 -6.46 -14.07 13.62
C GLN A 44 -6.53 -15.52 14.11
N SER A 45 -6.15 -16.50 13.29
CA SER A 45 -6.12 -17.91 13.72
C SER A 45 -5.01 -18.23 14.72
N LYS A 46 -4.05 -17.32 14.91
CA LYS A 46 -2.86 -17.48 15.78
C LYS A 46 -1.96 -18.67 15.42
N ALA A 47 -2.15 -19.23 14.23
CA ALA A 47 -1.28 -20.27 13.70
C ALA A 47 0.14 -19.73 13.47
N PHE A 48 1.12 -20.64 13.34
CA PHE A 48 2.45 -20.27 12.90
C PHE A 48 2.49 -20.15 11.36
N VAL A 49 2.70 -18.94 10.83
CA VAL A 49 2.53 -18.66 9.40
C VAL A 49 3.81 -18.13 8.76
N TRP A 50 4.21 -18.76 7.65
CA TRP A 50 5.17 -18.21 6.70
C TRP A 50 4.43 -17.73 5.45
N PHE A 51 4.62 -16.48 5.08
CA PHE A 51 3.98 -15.89 3.90
C PHE A 51 5.04 -15.23 3.01
N ALA A 52 5.44 -15.94 1.95
CA ALA A 52 6.33 -15.41 0.92
C ALA A 52 5.51 -14.68 -0.16
N THR A 53 5.96 -13.47 -0.54
CA THR A 53 5.24 -12.61 -1.48
C THR A 53 6.17 -11.61 -2.18
N HIS A 54 5.85 -11.25 -3.42
CA HIS A 54 6.39 -10.05 -4.07
C HIS A 54 5.58 -8.78 -3.81
N PHE A 55 4.48 -8.85 -3.07
CA PHE A 55 3.70 -7.66 -2.72
C PHE A 55 4.36 -6.88 -1.58
N LEU A 56 5.25 -5.94 -1.92
CA LEU A 56 5.86 -5.05 -0.93
C LEU A 56 4.83 -4.26 -0.11
N ASP A 57 3.71 -3.89 -0.74
CA ASP A 57 2.63 -3.19 -0.06
C ASP A 57 1.93 -4.07 0.98
N LEU A 58 1.88 -5.40 0.80
CA LEU A 58 1.35 -6.32 1.82
C LEU A 58 2.21 -6.26 3.09
N ALA A 59 3.55 -6.34 2.94
CA ALA A 59 4.48 -6.22 4.05
C ALA A 59 4.35 -4.87 4.76
N ARG A 60 4.20 -3.76 4.01
CA ARG A 60 3.99 -2.42 4.57
C ARG A 60 2.70 -2.30 5.38
N VAL A 61 1.59 -2.80 4.83
CA VAL A 61 0.26 -2.75 5.48
C VAL A 61 0.24 -3.57 6.77
N LEU A 62 0.87 -4.74 6.76
CA LEU A 62 0.86 -5.65 7.90
C LEU A 62 1.96 -5.34 8.94
N ALA A 63 2.89 -4.43 8.66
CA ALA A 63 4.05 -4.13 9.50
C ALA A 63 3.70 -3.77 10.95
N ASN A 64 2.54 -3.13 11.17
CA ASN A 64 2.10 -2.69 12.50
C ASN A 64 1.20 -3.70 13.21
N ARG A 65 0.90 -4.86 12.59
CA ARG A 65 0.04 -5.86 13.19
C ARG A 65 0.81 -6.61 14.30
N PRO A 66 0.23 -6.78 15.50
CA PRO A 66 0.86 -7.56 16.56
C PRO A 66 1.17 -9.00 16.09
N GLY A 67 2.37 -9.48 16.40
CA GLY A 67 2.80 -10.83 16.02
C GLY A 67 3.27 -10.99 14.58
N VAL A 68 3.29 -9.93 13.77
CA VAL A 68 3.83 -9.95 12.41
C VAL A 68 5.29 -9.53 12.42
N LEU A 69 6.13 -10.32 11.74
CA LEU A 69 7.54 -10.01 11.50
C LEU A 69 7.80 -9.95 10.01
N ASN A 70 8.19 -8.78 9.51
CA ASN A 70 8.63 -8.62 8.13
C ASN A 70 10.09 -9.04 8.00
N LEU A 71 10.34 -9.96 7.06
CA LEU A 71 11.66 -10.43 6.67
C LEU A 71 11.82 -10.32 5.16
N HIS A 72 13.05 -10.12 4.71
CA HIS A 72 13.42 -10.25 3.29
C HIS A 72 14.71 -11.07 3.18
N LEU A 73 14.96 -11.63 1.99
CA LEU A 73 16.21 -12.31 1.70
C LEU A 73 17.27 -11.27 1.32
N ALA A 74 18.40 -11.29 2.02
CA ALA A 74 19.50 -10.38 1.79
C ALA A 74 20.24 -10.73 0.48
N SER A 75 20.46 -9.71 -0.33
CA SER A 75 21.31 -9.74 -1.52
C SER A 75 22.38 -8.66 -1.45
N ASN A 76 23.51 -8.91 -2.10
CA ASN A 76 24.54 -7.90 -2.32
C ASN A 76 24.65 -7.61 -3.81
N CYS A 77 24.61 -6.34 -4.18
CA CYS A 77 24.84 -5.89 -5.55
C CYS A 77 26.18 -5.12 -5.61
N SER A 78 27.18 -5.69 -6.27
CA SER A 78 28.41 -4.99 -6.63
C SER A 78 28.42 -4.64 -8.12
N VAL A 79 29.25 -3.69 -8.53
CA VAL A 79 29.47 -3.36 -9.95
C VAL A 79 30.89 -3.78 -10.28
N GLY A 80 31.05 -4.64 -11.28
CA GLY A 80 32.35 -5.07 -11.79
C GLY A 80 33.11 -3.93 -12.47
N GLU A 81 34.40 -4.14 -12.72
CA GLU A 81 35.26 -3.18 -13.43
C GLU A 81 34.78 -2.91 -14.87
N ASP A 82 34.04 -3.85 -15.45
CA ASP A 82 33.39 -3.78 -16.75
C ASP A 82 32.06 -3.01 -16.74
N GLY A 83 31.64 -2.52 -15.57
CA GLY A 83 30.37 -1.81 -15.38
C GLY A 83 29.14 -2.72 -15.32
N VAL A 84 29.32 -4.05 -15.28
CA VAL A 84 28.23 -5.01 -15.17
C VAL A 84 27.90 -5.25 -13.70
N PRO A 85 26.62 -5.18 -13.28
CA PRO A 85 26.25 -5.49 -11.92
C PRO A 85 26.38 -7.00 -11.66
N HIS A 86 26.91 -7.34 -10.48
CA HIS A 86 26.95 -8.69 -9.94
C HIS A 86 26.02 -8.75 -8.73
N VAL A 87 25.01 -9.61 -8.82
CA VAL A 87 24.04 -9.84 -7.75
C VAL A 87 24.37 -11.16 -7.07
N THR A 88 24.72 -11.11 -5.78
CA THR A 88 25.02 -12.28 -4.96
C THR A 88 23.93 -12.50 -3.93
N MET A 89 23.32 -13.69 -3.96
CA MET A 89 22.37 -14.13 -2.94
C MET A 89 23.11 -14.56 -1.69
N LEU A 90 22.82 -13.94 -0.55
CA LEU A 90 23.45 -14.30 0.71
C LEU A 90 22.75 -15.47 1.41
N TYR A 91 21.55 -15.85 0.95
CA TYR A 91 20.69 -16.87 1.56
C TYR A 91 20.45 -16.65 3.06
N LYS A 92 20.41 -15.38 3.47
CA LYS A 92 20.16 -14.93 4.84
C LYS A 92 18.92 -14.06 4.86
N THR A 93 18.14 -14.15 5.92
CA THR A 93 16.99 -13.28 6.12
C THR A 93 17.35 -12.07 6.98
N GLU A 94 16.96 -10.88 6.56
CA GLU A 94 17.10 -9.64 7.31
C GLU A 94 15.74 -9.05 7.68
N ARG A 95 15.72 -8.24 8.74
CA ARG A 95 14.48 -7.65 9.27
C ARG A 95 14.05 -6.44 8.45
N GLY A 96 12.74 -6.25 8.39
CA GLY A 96 12.11 -5.16 7.67
C GLY A 96 11.73 -5.56 6.24
N PRO A 97 10.87 -4.77 5.59
CA PRO A 97 10.63 -4.94 4.17
C PRO A 97 11.94 -4.69 3.41
N GLU A 98 12.14 -5.42 2.31
CA GLU A 98 13.25 -5.15 1.40
C GLU A 98 13.26 -3.66 1.06
N SER A 99 14.40 -3.01 1.30
CA SER A 99 14.57 -1.58 1.19
C SER A 99 14.58 -1.16 -0.27
N ASP A 100 13.40 -1.04 -0.90
CA ASP A 100 13.14 -0.36 -2.17
C ASP A 100 14.33 -0.49 -3.15
N GLU A 101 14.87 -1.70 -3.32
CA GLU A 101 15.93 -2.01 -4.28
C GLU A 101 15.24 -1.96 -5.64
N GLN A 102 15.03 -0.73 -6.10
CA GLN A 102 14.05 -0.36 -7.13
C GLN A 102 14.34 -1.01 -8.49
N ASN A 103 15.41 -1.81 -8.60
CA ASN A 103 15.84 -2.46 -9.82
C ASN A 103 16.46 -3.84 -9.57
N TYR A 104 16.21 -4.55 -8.46
CA TYR A 104 16.77 -5.90 -8.25
C TYR A 104 16.61 -6.79 -9.51
N GLY A 105 15.40 -6.87 -10.05
CA GLY A 105 15.12 -7.65 -11.27
C GLY A 105 15.83 -7.14 -12.52
N ILE A 106 16.02 -5.82 -12.66
CA ILE A 106 16.75 -5.23 -13.79
C ILE A 106 18.26 -5.43 -13.64
N ASN A 107 18.79 -5.34 -12.42
CA ASN A 107 20.19 -5.59 -12.10
C ASN A 107 20.53 -7.07 -12.30
N LEU A 108 19.64 -7.97 -11.90
CA LEU A 108 19.78 -9.39 -12.21
C LEU A 108 19.75 -9.64 -13.73
N ALA A 109 18.83 -9.00 -14.46
CA ALA A 109 18.77 -9.11 -15.91
C ALA A 109 20.07 -8.64 -16.61
N LYS A 110 20.69 -7.56 -16.11
CA LYS A 110 22.02 -7.11 -16.55
C LYS A 110 23.11 -8.11 -16.22
N ALA A 111 23.12 -8.64 -15.00
CA ALA A 111 24.08 -9.63 -14.54
C ALA A 111 24.04 -10.93 -15.38
N MET A 112 22.86 -11.29 -15.88
CA MET A 112 22.64 -12.45 -16.75
C MET A 112 23.00 -12.20 -18.23
N GLY A 113 23.48 -11.00 -18.58
CA GLY A 113 23.94 -10.69 -19.93
C GLY A 113 22.80 -10.47 -20.94
N LEU A 114 21.61 -10.09 -20.49
CA LEU A 114 20.53 -9.72 -21.42
C LEU A 114 20.91 -8.51 -22.29
N PRO A 115 20.41 -8.40 -23.53
CA PRO A 115 20.79 -7.34 -24.45
C PRO A 115 20.59 -5.94 -23.85
N GLN A 116 21.61 -5.08 -23.93
CA GLN A 116 21.54 -3.73 -23.36
C GLN A 116 20.38 -2.90 -23.92
N THR A 117 20.00 -3.12 -25.18
CA THR A 117 18.84 -2.44 -25.80
C THR A 117 17.52 -2.81 -25.12
N MET A 118 17.39 -4.04 -24.61
CA MET A 118 16.22 -4.50 -23.85
C MET A 118 16.23 -3.93 -22.44
N ILE A 119 17.39 -3.99 -21.76
CA ILE A 119 17.56 -3.43 -20.41
C ILE A 119 17.22 -1.93 -20.41
N ARG A 120 17.76 -1.17 -21.36
CA ARG A 120 17.51 0.28 -21.46
C ARG A 120 16.03 0.59 -21.62
N LYS A 121 15.31 -0.17 -22.44
CA LYS A 121 13.85 -0.04 -22.60
C LYS A 121 13.10 -0.32 -21.30
N ALA A 122 13.51 -1.35 -20.56
CA ALA A 122 12.90 -1.67 -19.26
C ALA A 122 13.12 -0.54 -18.25
N GLU A 123 14.34 0.02 -18.17
CA GLU A 123 14.66 1.15 -17.31
C GLU A 123 13.89 2.44 -17.68
N GLU A 124 13.74 2.72 -18.97
CA GLU A 124 12.90 3.82 -19.47
C GLU A 124 11.44 3.64 -19.04
N PHE A 125 10.90 2.43 -19.17
CA PHE A 125 9.52 2.14 -18.78
C PHE A 125 9.29 2.28 -17.27
N VAL A 126 10.22 1.77 -16.44
CA VAL A 126 10.14 1.91 -14.97
C VAL A 126 10.21 3.38 -14.56
N ARG A 127 11.15 4.15 -15.14
CA ARG A 127 11.26 5.60 -14.89
C ARG A 127 9.99 6.34 -15.28
N ALA A 128 9.45 6.09 -16.48
CA ALA A 128 8.23 6.73 -16.94
C ALA A 128 7.02 6.39 -16.05
N SER A 129 6.89 5.13 -15.66
CA SER A 129 5.82 4.66 -14.76
C SER A 129 5.90 5.31 -13.38
N ARG A 130 7.11 5.50 -12.84
CA ARG A 130 7.34 6.18 -11.57
C ARG A 130 6.95 7.65 -11.64
N LEU A 131 7.40 8.37 -12.68
CA LEU A 131 7.06 9.78 -12.88
C LEU A 131 5.55 9.99 -13.00
N ARG A 132 4.83 9.09 -13.70
CA ARG A 132 3.36 9.11 -13.76
C ARG A 132 2.71 8.92 -12.40
N LYS A 133 3.19 7.96 -11.59
CA LYS A 133 2.69 7.76 -10.21
C LYS A 133 2.94 8.98 -9.33
N GLU A 134 4.10 9.61 -9.43
CA GLU A 134 4.44 10.82 -8.66
C GLU A 134 3.59 12.02 -9.07
N ALA A 135 3.35 12.21 -10.38
CA ALA A 135 2.47 13.25 -10.88
C ALA A 135 1.02 13.08 -10.38
N ASN A 136 0.49 11.85 -10.45
CA ASN A 136 -0.85 11.55 -9.92
C ASN A 136 -0.94 11.77 -8.40
N ARG A 137 0.10 11.43 -7.64
CA ARG A 137 0.17 11.72 -6.20
C ARG A 137 0.17 13.22 -5.89
N ARG A 138 0.89 14.02 -6.67
CA ARG A 138 0.89 15.48 -6.51
C ARG A 138 -0.47 16.09 -6.84
N ASN A 139 -1.10 15.65 -7.93
CA ASN A 139 -2.44 16.13 -8.30
C ASN A 139 -3.49 15.78 -7.24
N SER A 140 -3.54 14.53 -6.79
CA SER A 140 -4.47 14.12 -5.73
C SER A 140 -4.24 14.86 -4.40
N GLY A 141 -2.99 15.15 -4.03
CA GLY A 141 -2.68 15.99 -2.87
C GLY A 141 -3.18 17.43 -3.02
N ALA A 142 -3.00 18.03 -4.20
CA ALA A 142 -3.50 19.37 -4.49
C ALA A 142 -5.04 19.43 -4.48
N GLU A 143 -5.70 18.42 -5.05
CA GLU A 143 -7.17 18.29 -5.04
C GLU A 143 -7.73 18.11 -3.62
N LYS A 144 -7.11 17.26 -2.79
CA LYS A 144 -7.48 17.11 -1.37
C LYS A 144 -7.37 18.43 -0.61
N LEU A 145 -6.27 19.16 -0.81
CA LEU A 145 -6.07 20.47 -0.18
C LEU A 145 -7.12 21.49 -0.63
N GLN A 146 -7.47 21.49 -1.92
CA GLN A 146 -8.50 22.38 -2.47
C GLN A 146 -9.89 22.06 -1.89
N ARG A 147 -10.29 20.79 -1.86
CA ARG A 147 -11.57 20.35 -1.27
C ARG A 147 -11.66 20.74 0.20
N ARG A 148 -10.58 20.52 0.98
CA ARG A 148 -10.52 20.93 2.39
C ARG A 148 -10.72 22.43 2.57
N ARG A 149 -10.07 23.26 1.74
CA ARG A 149 -10.23 24.73 1.79
C ARG A 149 -11.67 25.15 1.48
N GLN A 150 -12.28 24.56 0.44
CA GLN A 150 -13.67 24.86 0.09
C GLN A 150 -14.64 24.51 1.22
N LEU A 151 -14.46 23.35 1.86
CA LEU A 151 -15.32 22.92 2.96
C LEU A 151 -15.21 23.80 4.21
N ILE A 152 -14.00 24.29 4.52
CA ILE A 152 -13.80 25.24 5.63
C ILE A 152 -14.46 26.59 5.31
N LEU A 153 -14.35 27.06 4.07
CA LEU A 153 -14.97 28.31 3.64
C LEU A 153 -16.50 28.22 3.66
N SER A 154 -17.09 27.11 3.20
CA SER A 154 -18.54 26.91 3.22
C SER A 154 -19.06 26.83 4.66
N LEU A 155 -18.34 26.16 5.57
CA LEU A 155 -18.70 26.14 6.99
C LEU A 155 -18.68 27.55 7.59
N HIS A 156 -17.64 28.34 7.28
CA HIS A 156 -17.51 29.71 7.77
C HIS A 156 -18.65 30.61 7.27
N GLU A 157 -19.07 30.47 6.01
CA GLU A 157 -20.22 31.19 5.45
C GLU A 157 -21.53 30.77 6.13
N ALA A 158 -21.78 29.47 6.30
CA ALA A 158 -22.97 28.96 6.96
C ALA A 158 -23.09 29.45 8.42
N LEU A 159 -21.98 29.46 9.16
CA LEU A 159 -21.93 29.99 10.53
C LEU A 159 -22.16 31.50 10.58
N LYS A 160 -21.64 32.27 9.61
CA LYS A 160 -21.93 33.70 9.49
C LYS A 160 -23.41 33.94 9.24
N GLN A 161 -24.04 33.17 8.36
CA GLN A 161 -25.46 33.31 8.06
C GLN A 161 -26.33 32.97 9.27
N ALA A 162 -26.01 31.87 9.96
CA ALA A 162 -26.72 31.48 11.19
C ALA A 162 -26.63 32.56 12.28
N ARG A 163 -25.52 33.29 12.35
CA ARG A 163 -25.36 34.41 13.30
C ARG A 163 -26.20 35.63 12.93
N ILE A 164 -26.50 35.85 11.65
CA ILE A 164 -27.22 37.04 11.16
C ILE A 164 -28.74 36.79 11.15
N ASP A 165 -29.18 35.62 10.70
CA ASP A 165 -30.61 35.32 10.39
C ASP A 165 -31.25 34.28 11.32
N GLY A 166 -30.51 33.76 12.30
CA GLY A 166 -30.94 32.60 13.07
C GLY A 166 -32.02 32.89 14.11
N ALA A 167 -33.18 32.24 13.96
CA ALA A 167 -34.20 32.17 15.02
C ALA A 167 -33.67 31.34 16.21
N GLU A 168 -33.73 31.89 17.43
CA GLU A 168 -33.12 31.32 18.64
C GLU A 168 -33.54 29.87 18.93
N ASP A 169 -34.78 29.49 18.61
CA ASP A 169 -35.32 28.16 18.87
C ASP A 169 -34.81 27.06 17.91
N ALA A 170 -34.43 27.42 16.67
CA ALA A 170 -33.99 26.46 15.65
C ALA A 170 -32.46 26.36 15.51
N LEU A 171 -31.73 27.33 16.08
CA LEU A 171 -30.27 27.45 15.99
C LEU A 171 -29.51 26.19 16.49
N PRO A 172 -29.86 25.60 17.64
CA PRO A 172 -29.09 24.48 18.20
C PRO A 172 -29.18 23.21 17.34
N GLY A 173 -30.36 22.96 16.74
CA GLY A 173 -30.56 21.82 15.84
C GLY A 173 -29.78 21.98 14.54
N TYR A 174 -29.84 23.19 13.95
CA TYR A 174 -29.10 23.52 12.73
C TYR A 174 -27.58 23.39 12.92
N LEU A 175 -27.01 23.91 14.01
CA LEU A 175 -25.57 23.83 14.29
C LEU A 175 -25.09 22.38 14.48
N LYS A 176 -25.89 21.52 15.13
CA LYS A 176 -25.58 20.09 15.25
C LYS A 176 -25.52 19.40 13.89
N GLN A 177 -26.48 19.70 13.01
CA GLN A 177 -26.49 19.13 11.66
C GLN A 177 -25.29 19.60 10.84
N LEU A 178 -24.99 20.90 10.89
CA LEU A 178 -23.84 21.50 10.22
C LEU A 178 -22.52 20.89 10.69
N GLN A 179 -22.36 20.67 12.00
CA GLN A 179 -21.19 20.01 12.57
C GLN A 179 -21.05 18.57 12.08
N HIS A 180 -22.15 17.80 12.09
CA HIS A 180 -22.14 16.41 11.65
C HIS A 180 -21.76 16.29 10.17
N GLU A 181 -22.32 17.16 9.32
CA GLU A 181 -22.03 17.20 7.89
C GLU A 181 -20.56 17.55 7.63
N PHE A 182 -20.05 18.59 8.30
CA PHE A 182 -18.65 18.99 8.17
C PHE A 182 -17.68 17.88 8.59
N VAL A 183 -17.91 17.23 9.74
CA VAL A 183 -17.05 16.15 10.23
C VAL A 183 -17.05 14.97 9.27
N THR A 184 -18.22 14.60 8.74
CA THR A 184 -18.36 13.50 7.78
C THR A 184 -17.62 13.81 6.48
N GLN A 185 -17.78 15.02 5.94
CA GLN A 185 -17.11 15.41 4.69
C GLN A 185 -15.61 15.60 4.87
N MET A 186 -15.15 16.12 6.02
CA MET A 186 -13.73 16.20 6.36
C MET A 186 -13.08 14.82 6.48
N ALA A 187 -13.74 13.87 7.15
CA ALA A 187 -13.27 12.49 7.25
C ALA A 187 -13.16 11.83 5.85
N ALA A 188 -14.16 12.03 4.99
CA ALA A 188 -14.11 11.52 3.61
C ALA A 188 -12.95 12.11 2.78
N ILE A 189 -12.61 13.40 2.97
CA ILE A 189 -11.46 14.03 2.29
C ILE A 189 -10.13 13.46 2.81
N GLU A 190 -10.03 13.19 4.12
CA GLU A 190 -8.81 12.69 4.76
C GLU A 190 -8.56 11.22 4.44
N GLU A 191 -9.57 10.36 4.59
CA GLU A 191 -9.50 8.93 4.29
C GLU A 191 -9.30 8.67 2.79
N GLY A 192 -9.82 9.57 1.93
CA GLY A 192 -9.72 9.46 0.48
C GLY A 192 -10.61 8.34 -0.06
N ASP A 193 -11.40 8.63 -1.10
CA ASP A 193 -11.98 7.57 -1.92
C ASP A 193 -10.86 6.62 -2.38
N GLY A 194 -10.93 5.38 -1.90
CA GLY A 194 -10.04 4.27 -2.28
C GLY A 194 -10.21 3.84 -3.73
#